data_AF-A0A529X7T9-F1
#
_entry.id   AF-A0A529X7T9-F1
#
_cell.length_a   1.000
_cell.length_b   1.000
_cell.length_c   1.000
_cell.angle_alpha   90.00
_cell.angle_beta   90.00
_cell.angle_gamma   90.00
#
_symmetry.space_group_name_H-M   'P 1'
#
loop_
_entity.id
_entity.type
_entity.pdbx_description
1 polymer ?
#
loop_
_entity_poly.entity_id
_entity_poly.type
_entity_poly.pdbx_seq_one_letter_code
_entity_poly.pdbx_strand_id
1 'polypeptide(L)'
;MAVLSVREKLAILSDAAKYDASCASSGSAKRDSLRSGGIGSTEGSGICHSYAPDGRCISLLKILLTNFCIYDCSYCINRSSSNVRRARFSVDEVVKLTMDFYRRNYIEGLFLSSGVMRSPDETMGEMVEVARRLRIEEKFGGYIHLKTIPEASAELIGKAGLYADRLSINVELPTDEGVKKLAPEKKPETIRLSMAKLRRKIEEKGEPTLQSRRRERFAPGGQSTQMIV
;
A
#
# COMPACT_ATOMS: atom_id res chain seq x y z
N MET A 1 -7.41 25.91 -7.66
CA MET A 1 -7.23 24.59 -8.33
C MET A 1 -8.56 23.88 -8.33
N ALA A 2 -8.95 23.23 -9.43
CA ALA A 2 -10.21 22.49 -9.49
C ALA A 2 -10.20 21.33 -8.47
N VAL A 3 -11.28 21.18 -7.71
CA VAL A 3 -11.43 20.10 -6.75
C VAL A 3 -11.70 18.81 -7.53
N LEU A 4 -10.77 17.85 -7.46
CA LEU A 4 -10.93 16.54 -8.10
C LEU A 4 -12.02 15.74 -7.40
N SER A 5 -12.89 15.11 -8.19
CA SER A 5 -13.85 14.13 -7.66
C SER A 5 -13.14 12.86 -7.17
N VAL A 6 -13.78 12.09 -6.28
CA VAL A 6 -13.27 10.79 -5.80
C VAL A 6 -12.96 9.84 -6.95
N ARG A 7 -13.80 9.85 -8.01
CA ARG A 7 -13.59 9.02 -9.20
C ARG A 7 -12.34 9.41 -9.98
N GLU A 8 -12.08 10.71 -10.13
CA GLU A 8 -10.85 11.19 -10.79
C GLU A 8 -9.61 10.89 -9.96
N LYS A 9 -9.67 11.10 -8.63
CA LYS A 9 -8.60 10.73 -7.72
C LYS A 9 -8.30 9.23 -7.81
N LEU A 10 -9.34 8.39 -7.84
CA LEU A 10 -9.21 6.95 -8.00
C LEU A 10 -8.48 6.62 -9.29
N ALA A 11 -8.91 7.17 -10.43
CA ALA A 11 -8.27 6.92 -11.72
C ALA A 11 -6.78 7.31 -11.75
N ILE A 12 -6.40 8.41 -11.08
CA ILE A 12 -5.00 8.86 -11.00
C ILE A 12 -4.20 7.95 -10.07
N LEU A 13 -4.74 7.65 -8.89
CA LEU A 13 -4.02 6.99 -7.80
C LEU A 13 -3.98 5.47 -7.94
N SER A 14 -4.94 4.86 -8.63
CA SER A 14 -4.86 3.45 -9.04
C SER A 14 -3.83 3.24 -10.15
N ASP A 15 -3.79 4.12 -11.16
CA ASP A 15 -2.80 4.04 -12.24
C ASP A 15 -1.39 4.25 -11.69
N ALA A 16 -1.19 5.23 -10.81
CA ALA A 16 0.10 5.45 -10.16
C ALA A 16 0.52 4.26 -9.27
N ALA A 17 -0.43 3.52 -8.68
CA ALA A 17 -0.15 2.33 -7.89
C ALA A 17 0.32 1.13 -8.72
N LYS A 18 0.16 1.12 -10.07
CA LYS A 18 0.55 -0.02 -10.91
C LYS A 18 2.04 -0.38 -10.81
N TYR A 19 2.90 0.59 -10.50
CA TYR A 19 4.35 0.42 -10.34
C TYR A 19 4.75 -0.23 -9.00
N ASP A 20 3.78 -0.46 -8.10
CA ASP A 20 3.98 -1.20 -6.86
C ASP A 20 3.80 -2.71 -7.09
N ALA A 21 4.88 -3.46 -7.30
CA ALA A 21 4.83 -4.85 -7.77
C ALA A 21 4.52 -5.88 -6.65
N SER A 22 3.80 -5.47 -5.60
CA SER A 22 3.50 -6.32 -4.44
C SER A 22 2.33 -7.31 -4.64
N CYS A 23 1.62 -7.25 -5.77
CA CYS A 23 0.46 -8.08 -6.10
C CYS A 23 0.47 -8.50 -7.57
N ALA A 24 -0.17 -9.61 -7.90
CA ALA A 24 -0.37 -10.04 -9.28
C ALA A 24 -1.35 -9.10 -10.00
N SER A 25 -0.90 -8.61 -11.16
CA SER A 25 -1.66 -7.91 -12.21
C SER A 25 -2.45 -6.64 -11.83
N SER A 26 -1.98 -5.48 -12.32
CA SER A 26 -2.75 -4.22 -12.44
C SER A 26 -2.44 -3.45 -13.73
N GLY A 27 -1.85 -4.12 -14.74
CA GLY A 27 -1.28 -3.49 -15.94
C GLY A 27 -1.97 -3.79 -17.28
N SER A 28 -3.20 -4.29 -17.28
CA SER A 28 -3.89 -4.65 -18.52
C SER A 28 -4.20 -3.41 -19.37
N ALA A 29 -3.95 -3.50 -20.69
CA ALA A 29 -4.34 -2.43 -21.62
C ALA A 29 -5.85 -2.20 -21.57
N LYS A 30 -6.30 -0.93 -21.64
CA LYS A 30 -7.73 -0.61 -21.70
C LYS A 30 -8.34 -1.20 -22.97
N ARG A 31 -9.40 -1.99 -22.80
CA ARG A 31 -10.21 -2.58 -23.87
C ARG A 31 -11.66 -2.38 -23.52
N ASP A 32 -12.45 -2.15 -24.54
CA ASP A 32 -13.89 -1.96 -24.41
C ASP A 32 -14.57 -2.59 -25.62
N SER A 33 -15.54 -3.46 -25.35
CA SER A 33 -16.29 -4.18 -26.36
C SER A 33 -17.54 -3.43 -26.85
N LEU A 34 -17.83 -2.23 -26.33
CA LEU A 34 -19.00 -1.42 -26.72
C LEU A 34 -19.09 -1.19 -28.24
N ARG A 35 -17.95 -1.03 -28.94
CA ARG A 35 -17.92 -0.80 -30.40
C ARG A 35 -17.96 -2.09 -31.22
N SER A 36 -17.54 -3.21 -30.66
CA SER A 36 -17.47 -4.50 -31.36
C SER A 36 -18.69 -5.38 -31.13
N GLY A 37 -19.62 -4.99 -30.26
CA GLY A 37 -20.76 -5.82 -29.86
C GLY A 37 -20.37 -7.05 -29.03
N GLY A 38 -19.11 -7.12 -28.58
CA GLY A 38 -18.61 -8.20 -27.73
C GLY A 38 -18.92 -7.98 -26.25
N ILE A 39 -18.43 -8.89 -25.40
CA ILE A 39 -18.60 -8.83 -23.95
C ILE A 39 -17.24 -8.56 -23.27
N GLY A 40 -17.24 -7.64 -22.31
CA GLY A 40 -16.12 -7.41 -21.39
C GLY A 40 -15.37 -6.10 -21.65
N SER A 41 -14.84 -5.53 -20.58
CA SER A 41 -13.92 -4.40 -20.63
C SER A 41 -12.77 -4.63 -19.66
N THR A 42 -11.63 -3.98 -19.92
CA THR A 42 -10.52 -3.90 -18.97
C THR A 42 -10.40 -2.45 -18.51
N GLU A 43 -10.84 -2.19 -17.27
CA GLU A 43 -10.72 -0.89 -16.63
C GLU A 43 -9.53 -0.83 -15.66
N GLY A 44 -8.99 0.37 -15.44
CA GLY A 44 -7.91 0.64 -14.47
C GLY A 44 -8.43 0.97 -13.08
N SER A 45 -9.46 0.27 -12.60
CA SER A 45 -10.13 0.54 -11.31
C SER A 45 -9.25 0.26 -10.07
N GLY A 46 -7.99 -0.13 -10.28
CA GLY A 46 -7.04 -0.39 -9.21
C GLY A 46 -7.25 -1.71 -8.52
N ILE A 47 -8.02 -2.65 -9.08
CA ILE A 47 -8.15 -3.98 -8.48
C ILE A 47 -6.97 -4.85 -8.93
N CYS A 48 -6.27 -5.45 -7.97
CA CYS A 48 -5.23 -6.45 -8.23
C CYS A 48 -5.50 -7.74 -7.45
N HIS A 49 -4.84 -8.84 -7.84
CA HIS A 49 -4.98 -10.12 -7.15
C HIS A 49 -3.76 -10.40 -6.28
N SER A 50 -3.99 -10.97 -5.10
CA SER A 50 -2.93 -11.39 -4.18
C SER A 50 -3.27 -12.74 -3.56
N TYR A 51 -2.30 -13.37 -2.90
CA TYR A 51 -2.51 -14.65 -2.23
C TYR A 51 -2.55 -14.44 -0.71
N ALA A 52 -3.68 -14.81 -0.12
CA ALA A 52 -3.85 -14.84 1.33
C ALA A 52 -3.00 -15.96 1.96
N PRO A 53 -2.72 -15.91 3.27
CA PRO A 53 -1.94 -16.95 3.95
C PRO A 53 -2.54 -18.37 3.87
N ASP A 54 -3.84 -18.48 3.59
CA ASP A 54 -4.56 -19.74 3.38
C ASP A 54 -4.48 -20.27 1.93
N GLY A 55 -3.73 -19.60 1.05
CA GLY A 55 -3.54 -19.99 -0.35
C GLY A 55 -4.62 -19.50 -1.30
N ARG A 56 -5.67 -18.81 -0.82
CA ARG A 56 -6.70 -18.25 -1.70
C ARG A 56 -6.19 -17.04 -2.47
N CYS A 57 -6.55 -16.97 -3.76
CA CYS A 57 -6.42 -15.77 -4.56
C CYS A 57 -7.53 -14.79 -4.16
N ILE A 58 -7.16 -13.58 -3.74
CA ILE A 58 -8.07 -12.55 -3.26
C ILE A 58 -7.95 -11.28 -4.10
N SER A 59 -9.07 -10.58 -4.28
CA SER A 59 -9.12 -9.28 -4.97
C SER A 59 -8.85 -8.13 -3.99
N LEU A 60 -7.90 -7.24 -4.29
CA LEU A 60 -7.56 -6.09 -3.46
C LEU A 60 -7.80 -4.77 -4.20
N LEU A 61 -8.38 -3.78 -3.53
CA LEU A 61 -8.32 -2.39 -3.99
C LEU A 61 -6.91 -1.86 -3.76
N LYS A 62 -6.15 -1.68 -4.84
CA LYS A 62 -4.78 -1.19 -4.85
C LYS A 62 -4.74 0.27 -5.27
N ILE A 63 -4.47 1.12 -4.29
CA ILE A 63 -4.45 2.57 -4.48
C ILE A 63 -3.30 3.21 -3.71
N LEU A 64 -2.88 4.37 -4.19
CA LEU A 64 -2.08 5.29 -3.39
C LEU A 64 -3.00 6.19 -2.56
N LEU A 65 -2.66 6.46 -1.30
CA LEU A 65 -3.24 7.56 -0.54
C LEU A 65 -3.01 8.89 -1.26
N THR A 66 -1.81 9.02 -1.83
CA THR A 66 -1.38 10.19 -2.60
C THR A 66 -0.29 9.78 -3.59
N ASN A 67 -0.21 10.48 -4.71
CA ASN A 67 0.97 10.41 -5.56
C ASN A 67 1.89 11.60 -5.38
N PHE A 68 1.63 12.54 -4.47
CA PHE A 68 2.60 13.57 -4.10
C PHE A 68 3.77 12.93 -3.34
N CYS A 69 5.00 13.21 -3.77
CA CYS A 69 6.21 12.70 -3.12
C CYS A 69 7.27 13.81 -3.04
N ILE A 70 7.92 13.94 -1.89
CA ILE A 70 9.07 14.84 -1.68
C ILE A 70 10.37 14.29 -2.26
N TYR A 71 10.46 12.97 -2.46
CA TYR A 71 11.68 12.30 -2.95
C TYR A 71 11.79 12.32 -4.46
N ASP A 72 13.01 12.38 -4.99
CA ASP A 72 13.29 12.43 -6.41
C ASP A 72 13.87 11.13 -7.00
N CYS A 73 13.31 9.97 -6.62
CA CYS A 73 13.77 8.68 -7.14
C CYS A 73 13.65 8.61 -8.69
N SER A 74 14.77 8.44 -9.39
CA SER A 74 14.89 8.53 -10.85
C SER A 74 14.02 7.54 -11.62
N TYR A 75 13.72 6.39 -11.02
CA TYR A 75 12.88 5.33 -11.60
C TYR A 75 11.38 5.53 -11.28
N CYS A 76 11.02 6.46 -10.41
CA CYS A 76 9.65 6.61 -9.92
C CYS A 76 8.90 7.70 -10.68
N ILE A 77 7.78 7.34 -11.30
CA ILE A 77 6.91 8.33 -11.98
C ILE A 77 6.37 9.40 -11.01
N ASN A 78 6.24 9.05 -9.73
CA ASN A 78 5.74 9.93 -8.68
C ASN A 78 6.84 10.77 -8.03
N ARG A 79 8.09 10.73 -8.50
CA ARG A 79 9.18 11.57 -7.99
C ARG A 79 8.84 13.05 -8.03
N SER A 80 9.41 13.85 -7.14
CA SER A 80 9.08 15.27 -6.97
C SER A 80 9.28 16.08 -8.27
N SER A 81 10.29 15.75 -9.08
CA SER A 81 10.58 16.43 -10.35
C SER A 81 9.64 16.07 -11.52
N SER A 82 8.78 15.06 -11.37
CA SER A 82 7.89 14.61 -12.45
C SER A 82 6.63 15.49 -12.58
N ASN A 83 6.37 15.96 -13.81
CA ASN A 83 5.16 16.71 -14.16
C ASN A 83 3.99 15.77 -14.50
N VAL A 84 3.47 15.09 -13.49
CA VAL A 84 2.28 14.23 -13.59
C VAL A 84 1.09 14.82 -12.85
N ARG A 85 -0.12 14.48 -13.27
CA ARG A 85 -1.35 14.90 -12.57
C ARG A 85 -1.32 14.34 -11.15
N ARG A 86 -1.39 15.22 -10.15
CA ARG A 86 -1.33 14.82 -8.74
C ARG A 86 -2.71 14.79 -8.10
N ALA A 87 -2.90 13.85 -7.20
CA ALA A 87 -4.12 13.66 -6.43
C ALA A 87 -3.78 13.16 -5.02
N ARG A 88 -4.71 13.40 -4.09
CA ARG A 88 -4.64 12.92 -2.72
C ARG A 88 -6.04 12.58 -2.24
N PHE A 89 -6.18 11.42 -1.61
CA PHE A 89 -7.34 11.09 -0.81
C PHE A 89 -7.19 11.61 0.62
N SER A 90 -8.31 12.01 1.20
CA SER A 90 -8.47 12.05 2.66
C SER A 90 -8.63 10.62 3.20
N VAL A 91 -8.39 10.46 4.50
CA VAL A 91 -8.66 9.21 5.21
C VAL A 91 -10.11 8.75 5.01
N ASP A 92 -11.08 9.66 5.15
CA ASP A 92 -12.51 9.38 4.94
C ASP A 92 -12.81 8.83 3.56
N GLU A 93 -12.21 9.42 2.52
CA GLU A 93 -12.40 8.95 1.15
C GLU A 93 -11.88 7.52 0.96
N VAL A 94 -10.71 7.18 1.53
CA VAL A 94 -10.15 5.82 1.41
C VAL A 94 -11.01 4.81 2.18
N VAL A 95 -11.42 5.12 3.41
CA VAL A 95 -12.27 4.23 4.21
C VAL A 95 -13.60 3.98 3.50
N LYS A 96 -14.28 5.05 3.08
CA LYS A 96 -15.56 4.96 2.38
C LYS A 96 -15.42 4.16 1.08
N LEU A 97 -14.42 4.46 0.27
CA LEU A 97 -14.19 3.77 -1.00
C LEU A 97 -13.94 2.27 -0.80
N THR A 98 -13.14 1.91 0.20
CA THR A 98 -12.86 0.51 0.54
C THR A 98 -14.15 -0.22 0.93
N MET A 99 -14.95 0.38 1.81
CA MET A 99 -16.22 -0.22 2.24
C MET A 99 -17.24 -0.32 1.11
N ASP A 100 -17.32 0.67 0.23
CA ASP A 100 -18.23 0.67 -0.91
C ASP A 100 -17.88 -0.43 -1.92
N PHE A 101 -16.59 -0.64 -2.22
CA PHE A 101 -16.14 -1.73 -3.09
C PHE A 101 -16.36 -3.10 -2.44
N TYR A 102 -16.10 -3.21 -1.13
CA TYR A 102 -16.30 -4.47 -0.41
C TYR A 102 -17.78 -4.87 -0.36
N ARG A 103 -18.68 -3.95 0.01
CA ARG A 103 -20.13 -4.20 0.08
C ARG A 103 -20.75 -4.59 -1.28
N ARG A 104 -20.11 -4.22 -2.38
CA ARG A 104 -20.50 -4.57 -3.76
C ARG A 104 -19.82 -5.86 -4.27
N ASN A 105 -19.07 -6.56 -3.41
CA ASN A 105 -18.32 -7.78 -3.74
C ASN A 105 -17.27 -7.58 -4.84
N TYR A 106 -16.70 -6.37 -4.98
CA TYR A 106 -15.62 -6.11 -5.95
C TYR A 106 -14.23 -6.42 -5.40
N ILE A 107 -14.06 -6.40 -4.08
CA ILE A 107 -12.78 -6.64 -3.40
C ILE A 107 -13.01 -7.47 -2.15
N GLU A 108 -11.95 -8.12 -1.70
CA GLU A 108 -11.83 -8.81 -0.41
C GLU A 108 -10.85 -8.10 0.53
N GLY A 109 -10.20 -7.02 0.06
CA GLY A 109 -9.23 -6.28 0.85
C GLY A 109 -8.71 -4.98 0.22
N LEU A 110 -7.85 -4.30 0.95
CA LEU A 110 -7.18 -3.06 0.57
C LEU A 110 -5.67 -3.27 0.50
N PHE A 111 -5.05 -2.83 -0.59
CA PHE A 111 -3.62 -2.57 -0.68
C PHE A 111 -3.43 -1.05 -0.71
N LEU A 112 -2.85 -0.49 0.35
CA LEU A 112 -2.61 0.94 0.48
C LEU A 112 -1.11 1.24 0.53
N SER A 113 -0.68 2.08 -0.41
CA SER A 113 0.66 2.64 -0.49
C SER A 113 0.55 4.17 -0.60
N SER A 114 1.67 4.88 -0.63
CA SER A 114 1.65 6.35 -0.69
C SER A 114 2.97 6.92 -1.19
N GLY A 115 2.90 8.04 -1.91
CA GLY A 115 4.02 8.99 -1.94
C GLY A 115 4.18 9.69 -0.58
N VAL A 116 5.36 10.26 -0.31
CA VAL A 116 5.64 10.95 0.97
C VAL A 116 5.39 12.45 0.81
N MET A 117 4.39 13.00 1.51
CA MET A 117 3.88 14.34 1.17
C MET A 117 4.62 15.49 1.84
N ARG A 118 4.84 15.38 3.16
CA ARG A 118 5.54 16.39 3.96
C ARG A 118 6.62 15.72 4.78
N SER A 119 6.23 14.68 5.50
CA SER A 119 7.14 13.82 6.24
C SER A 119 6.72 12.34 6.14
N PRO A 120 7.67 11.42 6.38
CA PRO A 120 7.38 9.99 6.56
C PRO A 120 6.32 9.74 7.62
N ASP A 121 6.43 10.40 8.78
CA ASP A 121 5.53 10.19 9.91
C ASP A 121 4.11 10.67 9.65
N GLU A 122 3.94 11.86 9.06
CA GLU A 122 2.61 12.39 8.75
C GLU A 122 1.89 11.47 7.75
N THR A 123 2.59 11.06 6.70
CA THR A 123 2.04 10.18 5.66
C THR A 123 1.71 8.80 6.23
N MET A 124 2.63 8.21 7.01
CA MET A 124 2.41 6.91 7.62
C MET A 124 1.28 6.96 8.66
N GLY A 125 1.16 8.07 9.39
CA GLY A 125 0.07 8.33 10.33
C GLY A 125 -1.30 8.25 9.68
N GLU A 126 -1.48 8.88 8.51
CA GLU A 126 -2.74 8.78 7.77
C GLU A 126 -3.03 7.37 7.25
N MET A 127 -2.01 6.65 6.77
CA MET A 127 -2.17 5.25 6.35
C MET A 127 -2.56 4.33 7.51
N VAL A 128 -1.95 4.54 8.68
CA VAL A 128 -2.31 3.83 9.92
C VAL A 128 -3.73 4.16 10.34
N GLU A 129 -4.14 5.42 10.22
CA GLU A 129 -5.48 5.87 10.60
C GLU A 129 -6.55 5.25 9.69
N VAL A 130 -6.30 5.13 8.38
CA VAL A 130 -7.18 4.37 7.47
C VAL A 130 -7.35 2.93 7.96
N ALA A 131 -6.25 2.23 8.26
CA ALA A 131 -6.32 0.84 8.72
C ALA A 131 -7.01 0.71 10.09
N ARG A 132 -6.75 1.63 11.03
CA ARG A 132 -7.40 1.67 12.33
C ARG A 132 -8.92 1.83 12.18
N ARG A 133 -9.37 2.82 11.41
CA ARG A 133 -10.81 3.08 11.20
C ARG A 133 -11.50 1.92 10.51
N LEU A 134 -10.89 1.35 9.48
CA LEU A 134 -11.41 0.13 8.85
C LEU A 134 -11.59 -0.99 9.88
N ARG A 135 -10.57 -1.26 10.71
CA ARG A 135 -10.63 -2.37 11.68
C ARG A 135 -11.57 -2.13 12.86
N ILE A 136 -11.52 -0.94 13.46
CA ILE A 136 -12.16 -0.65 14.75
C ILE A 136 -13.55 -0.05 14.56
N GLU A 137 -13.72 0.87 13.62
CA GLU A 137 -14.98 1.60 13.42
C GLU A 137 -15.89 0.87 12.43
N GLU A 138 -15.38 0.57 11.23
CA GLU A 138 -16.15 -0.12 10.19
C GLU A 138 -16.23 -1.64 10.41
N LYS A 139 -15.49 -2.17 11.40
CA LYS A 139 -15.37 -3.62 11.68
C LYS A 139 -15.03 -4.45 10.44
N PHE A 140 -14.24 -3.88 9.54
CA PHE A 140 -13.82 -4.50 8.31
C PHE A 140 -12.97 -5.73 8.62
N GLY A 141 -13.45 -6.91 8.21
CA GLY A 141 -12.75 -8.20 8.36
C GLY A 141 -11.91 -8.59 7.15
N GLY A 142 -11.97 -7.83 6.05
CA GLY A 142 -11.21 -8.11 4.82
C GLY A 142 -9.72 -7.86 4.96
N TYR A 143 -8.95 -8.27 3.96
CA TYR A 143 -7.48 -8.20 3.98
C TYR A 143 -6.97 -6.76 3.93
N ILE A 144 -5.96 -6.39 4.72
CA ILE A 144 -5.28 -5.09 4.63
C ILE A 144 -3.77 -5.31 4.44
N HIS A 145 -3.24 -4.82 3.33
CA HIS A 145 -1.82 -4.71 3.05
C HIS A 145 -1.42 -3.24 3.08
N LEU A 146 -0.55 -2.85 4.02
CA LEU A 146 0.06 -1.52 4.03
C LEU A 146 1.50 -1.55 3.55
N LYS A 147 1.85 -0.61 2.67
CA LYS A 147 3.25 -0.35 2.34
C LYS A 147 3.81 0.69 3.29
N THR A 148 4.68 0.25 4.19
CA THR A 148 5.26 1.10 5.22
C THR A 148 6.37 1.99 4.68
N ILE A 149 6.49 3.18 5.25
CA ILE A 149 7.55 4.13 4.92
C ILE A 149 8.73 3.87 5.88
N PRO A 150 9.93 3.49 5.38
CA PRO A 150 11.05 3.08 6.22
C PRO A 150 11.47 4.09 7.29
N GLU A 151 11.39 5.37 6.96
CA GLU A 151 11.79 6.49 7.81
C GLU A 151 10.71 6.92 8.81
N ALA A 152 9.55 6.24 8.83
CA ALA A 152 8.52 6.49 9.83
C ALA A 152 8.90 5.92 11.20
N SER A 153 8.35 6.51 12.25
CA SER A 153 8.59 6.16 13.63
C SER A 153 8.20 4.72 13.95
N ALA A 154 8.95 4.10 14.86
CA ALA A 154 8.70 2.73 15.29
C ALA A 154 7.31 2.55 15.92
N GLU A 155 6.75 3.61 16.50
CA GLU A 155 5.38 3.62 17.03
C GLU A 155 4.35 3.46 15.91
N LEU A 156 4.48 4.23 14.82
CA LEU A 156 3.58 4.14 13.67
C LEU A 156 3.68 2.78 12.97
N ILE A 157 4.88 2.25 12.78
CA ILE A 157 5.08 0.89 12.26
C ILE A 157 4.45 -0.15 13.20
N GLY A 158 4.54 0.06 14.51
CA GLY A 158 3.86 -0.75 15.51
C GLY A 158 2.34 -0.74 15.37
N LYS A 159 1.74 0.44 15.24
CA LYS A 159 0.29 0.59 15.01
C LYS A 159 -0.13 -0.04 13.68
N ALA A 160 0.66 0.14 12.62
CA ALA A 160 0.41 -0.49 11.32
C ALA A 160 0.31 -2.02 11.45
N GLY A 161 1.22 -2.65 12.18
CA GLY A 161 1.19 -4.10 12.38
C GLY A 161 0.01 -4.61 13.20
N LEU A 162 -0.58 -3.80 14.08
CA LEU A 162 -1.79 -4.18 14.82
C LEU A 162 -3.05 -4.20 13.94
N TYR A 163 -3.12 -3.31 12.94
CA TYR A 163 -4.32 -3.14 12.12
C TYR A 163 -4.23 -3.80 10.74
N ALA A 164 -3.03 -3.95 10.16
CA ALA A 164 -2.81 -4.58 8.87
C ALA A 164 -2.59 -6.09 8.99
N ASP A 165 -2.91 -6.83 7.93
CA ASP A 165 -2.57 -8.25 7.81
C ASP A 165 -1.16 -8.44 7.28
N ARG A 166 -0.71 -7.59 6.35
CA ARG A 166 0.63 -7.65 5.77
C ARG A 166 1.23 -6.26 5.69
N LEU A 167 2.54 -6.20 5.94
CA LEU A 167 3.33 -4.99 5.77
C LEU A 167 4.36 -5.21 4.66
N SER A 168 4.62 -4.21 3.81
CA SER A 168 5.74 -4.25 2.86
C SER A 168 6.61 -3.02 2.92
N ILE A 169 7.89 -3.20 2.58
CA ILE A 169 8.91 -2.15 2.49
C ILE A 169 9.63 -2.33 1.16
N ASN A 170 9.90 -1.25 0.42
CA ASN A 170 10.80 -1.34 -0.73
C ASN A 170 12.27 -1.35 -0.28
N VAL A 171 13.05 -2.28 -0.81
CA VAL A 171 14.53 -2.23 -0.78
C VAL A 171 15.08 -1.36 -1.92
N GLU A 172 14.22 -1.01 -2.87
CA GLU A 172 14.49 -0.16 -4.03
C GLU A 172 15.41 -0.82 -5.05
N LEU A 173 16.71 -0.96 -4.78
CA LEU A 173 17.71 -1.45 -5.75
C LEU A 173 18.64 -2.49 -5.10
N PRO A 174 19.26 -3.39 -5.90
CA PRO A 174 20.09 -4.47 -5.38
C PRO A 174 21.42 -4.00 -4.75
N THR A 175 21.90 -2.80 -5.11
CA THR A 175 23.19 -2.27 -4.65
C THR A 175 23.03 -0.93 -3.95
N ASP A 176 23.83 -0.69 -2.92
CA ASP A 176 23.83 0.59 -2.17
C ASP A 176 24.25 1.76 -3.06
N GLU A 177 25.17 1.53 -3.98
CA GLU A 177 25.56 2.51 -5.00
C GLU A 177 24.39 2.88 -5.91
N GLY A 178 23.61 1.89 -6.34
CA GLY A 178 22.41 2.10 -7.12
C GLY A 178 21.39 2.97 -6.38
N VAL A 179 21.12 2.67 -5.11
CA VAL A 179 20.22 3.49 -4.27
C VAL A 179 20.75 4.91 -4.15
N LYS A 180 22.03 5.10 -3.80
CA LYS A 180 22.64 6.45 -3.68
C LYS A 180 22.55 7.25 -4.97
N LYS A 181 22.71 6.60 -6.12
CA LYS A 181 22.68 7.25 -7.44
C LYS A 181 21.26 7.58 -7.90
N LEU A 182 20.30 6.68 -7.69
CA LEU A 182 18.96 6.76 -8.29
C LEU A 182 17.86 7.16 -7.30
N ALA A 183 18.11 7.13 -6.01
CA ALA A 183 17.19 7.53 -4.94
C ALA A 183 17.98 8.16 -3.78
N PRO A 184 18.62 9.33 -4.00
CA PRO A 184 19.61 9.88 -3.08
C PRO A 184 19.06 10.23 -1.69
N GLU A 185 17.75 10.47 -1.55
CA GLU A 185 17.10 10.73 -0.28
C GLU A 185 16.81 9.44 0.53
N LYS A 186 16.99 8.26 -0.09
CA LYS A 186 16.79 6.97 0.55
C LYS A 186 18.09 6.41 1.10
N LYS A 187 17.98 5.81 2.29
CA LYS A 187 19.11 5.25 3.04
C LYS A 187 19.00 3.73 3.13
N PRO A 188 19.81 2.95 2.39
CA PRO A 188 19.77 1.48 2.41
C PRO A 188 19.85 0.90 3.82
N GLU A 189 20.70 1.47 4.68
CA GLU A 189 20.86 1.07 6.08
C GLU A 189 19.58 1.25 6.90
N THR A 190 18.85 2.34 6.66
CA THR A 190 17.58 2.61 7.36
C THR A 190 16.50 1.63 6.93
N ILE A 191 16.44 1.32 5.63
CA ILE A 191 15.50 0.35 5.07
C ILE A 191 15.74 -1.04 5.68
N ARG A 192 16.99 -1.53 5.64
CA ARG A 192 17.36 -2.84 6.21
C ARG A 192 17.06 -2.91 7.71
N LEU A 193 17.39 -1.86 8.46
CA LEU A 193 17.12 -1.79 9.90
C LEU A 193 15.62 -1.84 10.18
N SER A 194 14.81 -1.12 9.40
CA SER A 194 13.35 -1.11 9.53
C SER A 194 12.76 -2.51 9.29
N MET A 195 13.18 -3.18 8.22
CA MET A 195 12.77 -4.57 7.92
C MET A 195 13.18 -5.55 9.02
N ALA A 196 14.41 -5.44 9.53
CA ALA A 196 14.91 -6.30 10.61
C ALA A 196 14.17 -6.09 11.93
N LYS A 197 13.84 -4.84 12.29
CA LYS A 197 13.00 -4.51 13.45
C LYS A 197 11.59 -5.07 13.27
N LEU A 198 11.00 -4.92 12.09
CA LEU A 198 9.68 -5.45 11.79
C LEU A 198 9.66 -6.98 11.87
N ARG A 199 10.70 -7.66 11.37
CA ARG A 199 10.84 -9.12 11.45
C ARG A 199 10.80 -9.60 12.90
N ARG A 200 11.66 -9.04 13.74
CA ARG A 200 11.72 -9.36 15.17
C ARG A 200 10.38 -9.16 15.84
N LYS A 201 9.70 -8.05 15.56
CA LYS A 201 8.38 -7.77 16.15
C LYS A 201 7.29 -8.76 15.72
N ILE A 202 7.30 -9.20 14.45
CA ILE A 202 6.40 -10.25 13.96
C ILE A 202 6.70 -11.58 14.67
N GLU A 203 7.97 -11.93 14.80
CA GLU A 203 8.41 -13.16 15.50
C GLU A 203 8.00 -13.13 16.98
N GLU A 204 8.33 -12.05 17.70
CA GLU A 204 7.98 -11.83 19.11
C GLU A 204 6.47 -11.93 19.37
N LYS A 205 5.63 -11.39 18.47
CA LYS A 205 4.16 -11.41 18.63
C LYS A 205 3.53 -12.73 18.15
N GLY A 206 4.24 -13.49 17.33
CA GLY A 206 3.87 -14.82 16.87
C GLY A 206 4.08 -15.91 17.92
N GLU A 207 4.89 -15.64 18.96
CA GLU A 207 5.08 -16.56 20.07
C GLU A 207 3.91 -16.49 21.08
N PRO A 208 3.36 -17.64 21.53
CA PRO A 208 2.37 -17.64 22.59
C PRO A 208 3.00 -17.11 23.88
N THR A 209 2.39 -16.10 24.50
CA THR A 209 2.89 -15.63 25.81
C THR A 209 2.58 -16.67 26.90
N LEU A 210 3.46 -16.75 27.90
CA LEU A 210 3.27 -17.65 29.06
C LEU A 210 1.97 -17.36 29.83
N GLN A 211 1.48 -16.11 29.77
CA GLN A 211 0.26 -15.66 30.46
C GLN A 211 -1.01 -15.92 29.63
N SER A 212 -1.05 -15.51 28.37
CA SER A 212 -2.28 -15.59 27.55
C SER A 212 -2.43 -16.93 26.83
N ARG A 213 -1.34 -17.71 26.67
CA ARG A 213 -1.24 -18.89 25.80
C ARG A 213 -1.74 -18.66 24.37
N ARG A 214 -1.90 -17.40 23.96
CA ARG A 214 -2.43 -16.97 22.66
C ARG A 214 -1.42 -16.05 21.99
N ARG A 215 -1.36 -16.15 20.67
CA ARG A 215 -0.57 -15.25 19.84
C ARG A 215 -1.23 -13.88 19.80
N GLU A 216 -0.44 -12.82 19.87
CA GLU A 216 -0.94 -11.49 19.62
C GLU A 216 -1.07 -11.27 18.12
N ARG A 217 -2.17 -10.63 17.68
CA ARG A 217 -2.34 -10.32 16.25
C ARG A 217 -1.39 -9.17 15.88
N PHE A 218 -0.39 -9.49 15.07
CA PHE A 218 0.52 -8.51 14.50
C PHE A 218 0.95 -8.95 13.10
N ALA A 219 0.50 -8.24 12.06
CA ALA A 219 0.77 -8.52 10.65
C ALA A 219 0.82 -10.04 10.35
N PRO A 220 -0.27 -10.81 10.55
CA PRO A 220 -0.30 -12.27 10.43
C PRO A 220 0.14 -12.81 9.06
N GLY A 221 0.02 -12.02 8.00
CA GLY A 221 0.54 -12.32 6.66
C GLY A 221 2.05 -12.08 6.50
N GLY A 222 2.72 -11.62 7.56
CA GLY A 222 4.15 -11.35 7.61
C GLY A 222 4.53 -10.03 6.93
N GLN A 223 5.81 -9.95 6.58
CA GLN A 223 6.34 -8.83 5.79
C GLN A 223 6.78 -9.27 4.39
N SER A 224 6.86 -8.32 3.47
CA SER A 224 7.33 -8.54 2.10
C SER A 224 8.16 -7.35 1.61
N THR A 225 8.91 -7.54 0.52
CA THR A 225 9.71 -6.48 -0.09
C THR A 225 9.61 -6.49 -1.60
N GLN A 226 9.92 -5.36 -2.20
CA GLN A 226 10.05 -5.16 -3.65
C GLN A 226 11.42 -4.55 -3.94
N MET A 227 12.03 -5.01 -5.03
CA MET A 227 13.31 -4.54 -5.57
C MET A 227 13.16 -4.36 -7.08
N ILE A 228 13.77 -3.29 -7.60
CA ILE A 228 13.88 -2.99 -9.02
C ILE A 228 15.24 -3.55 -9.49
N VAL A 229 15.24 -4.29 -10.59
CA VAL A 229 16.42 -4.92 -11.21
C VAL A 229 16.63 -4.35 -12.60
#